data_AF-A0A9X6X9M4-F1
#
_entry.id   AF-A0A9X6X9M4-F1
#
_cell.length_a   1.000
_cell.length_b   1.000
_cell.length_c   1.000
_cell.angle_alpha   90.00
_cell.angle_beta   90.00
_cell.angle_gamma   90.00
#
_symmetry.space_group_name_H-M   'P 1'
#
loop_
_entity.id
_entity.type
_entity.pdbx_description
1 polymer ?
#
loop_
_entity_poly.entity_id
_entity_poly.type
_entity_poly.pdbx_seq_one_letter_code
_entity_poly.pdbx_strand_id
1 'polypeptide(L)'
;MGYMNTISLYIIPFIIAVILIHGTWKKVPTYESFVEGGKEGVTIAVQLIPFLVGMLVSISIFRASGALEFCVELMRPLLSSLGIPAEVFPLAIIRPISGSAALGITSDLIKTYGPDSFIGRLASTMQGSTDTTLYVLTVYFGAVGIRKMGDALKVGLIADAISIIFSIIFVTMFFS
;
A
#
# COMPACT_ATOMS: atom_id res chain seq x y z
N MET A 1 25.76 6.63 -0.64
CA MET A 1 24.93 6.17 -1.78
C MET A 1 25.40 4.85 -2.42
N GLY A 2 26.69 4.44 -2.37
CA GLY A 2 27.16 3.20 -3.01
C GLY A 2 26.70 1.88 -2.35
N TYR A 3 26.93 1.70 -1.04
CA TYR A 3 26.69 0.41 -0.37
C TYR A 3 25.22 -0.01 -0.32
N MET A 4 24.30 0.91 -0.03
CA MET A 4 22.86 0.63 0.04
C MET A 4 22.33 0.15 -1.31
N ASN A 5 22.77 0.78 -2.40
CA ASN A 5 22.36 0.39 -3.76
C ASN A 5 22.88 -1.00 -4.12
N THR A 6 24.13 -1.31 -3.78
CA THR A 6 24.73 -2.64 -3.99
C THR A 6 23.96 -3.72 -3.22
N ILE A 7 23.62 -3.49 -1.96
CA ILE A 7 22.83 -4.43 -1.15
C ILE A 7 21.44 -4.65 -1.78
N SER A 8 20.75 -3.58 -2.18
CA SER A 8 19.44 -3.66 -2.82
C SER A 8 19.47 -4.47 -4.12
N LEU A 9 20.55 -4.36 -4.91
CA LEU A 9 20.69 -5.13 -6.15
C LEU A 9 20.89 -6.63 -5.92
N TYR A 10 21.60 -7.01 -4.85
CA TYR A 10 21.88 -8.41 -4.56
C TYR A 10 20.79 -9.14 -3.76
N ILE A 11 19.84 -8.42 -3.15
CA ILE A 11 18.84 -9.04 -2.28
C ILE A 11 17.92 -10.01 -3.03
N ILE A 12 17.49 -9.66 -4.24
CA ILE A 12 16.60 -10.51 -5.07
C ILE A 12 17.34 -11.80 -5.49
N PRO A 13 18.54 -11.75 -6.11
CA PRO A 13 19.33 -12.94 -6.40
C PRO A 13 19.60 -13.81 -5.16
N PHE A 14 19.89 -13.17 -4.02
CA PHE A 14 20.15 -13.88 -2.78
C PHE A 14 18.93 -14.67 -2.29
N ILE A 15 17.74 -14.07 -2.30
CA ILE A 15 16.48 -14.74 -1.95
C ILE A 15 16.24 -15.93 -2.88
N ILE A 16 16.41 -15.75 -4.20
CA ILE A 16 16.25 -16.83 -5.18
C ILE A 16 17.24 -17.97 -4.89
N ALA A 17 18.51 -17.66 -4.65
CA ALA A 17 19.53 -18.65 -4.33
C ALA A 17 19.17 -19.44 -3.06
N VAL A 18 18.72 -18.78 -2.00
CA VAL A 18 18.28 -19.44 -0.75
C VAL A 18 17.12 -20.41 -1.01
N ILE A 19 16.11 -20.00 -1.79
CA ILE A 19 14.96 -20.84 -2.13
C ILE A 19 15.42 -22.09 -2.91
N LEU A 20 16.26 -21.91 -3.92
CA LEU A 20 16.75 -23.02 -4.76
C LEU A 20 17.63 -23.99 -3.97
N ILE A 21 18.55 -23.48 -3.15
CA ILE A 21 19.40 -24.30 -2.28
C ILE A 21 18.55 -25.08 -1.28
N HIS A 22 17.57 -24.42 -0.65
CA HIS A 22 16.67 -25.06 0.30
C HIS A 22 15.81 -26.14 -0.34
N GLY A 23 15.22 -25.84 -1.51
CA GLY A 23 14.44 -26.80 -2.30
C GLY A 23 15.26 -28.02 -2.69
N THR A 24 16.50 -27.81 -3.13
CA THR A 24 17.44 -28.90 -3.45
C THR A 24 17.78 -29.74 -2.22
N TRP A 25 18.08 -29.11 -1.09
CA TRP A 25 18.40 -29.82 0.17
C TRP A 25 17.21 -30.65 0.65
N LYS A 26 15.99 -30.13 0.54
CA LYS A 26 14.75 -30.85 0.87
C LYS A 26 14.30 -31.83 -0.21
N LYS A 27 15.05 -31.97 -1.32
CA LYS A 27 14.73 -32.83 -2.47
C LYS A 27 13.35 -32.52 -3.06
N VAL A 28 12.95 -31.25 -3.04
CA VAL A 28 11.71 -30.77 -3.66
C VAL A 28 11.96 -30.53 -5.14
N PRO A 29 11.09 -31.01 -6.04
CA PRO A 29 11.15 -30.73 -7.48
C PRO A 29 10.85 -29.24 -7.75
N THR A 30 11.87 -28.41 -7.56
CA THR A 30 11.71 -26.95 -7.41
C THR A 30 11.22 -26.29 -8.70
N TYR A 31 11.61 -26.82 -9.86
CA TYR A 31 11.15 -26.33 -11.16
C TYR A 31 9.66 -26.65 -11.38
N GLU A 32 9.25 -27.88 -11.11
CA GLU A 32 7.88 -28.34 -11.25
C GLU A 32 6.94 -27.56 -10.32
N SER A 33 7.32 -27.42 -9.05
CA SER A 33 6.56 -26.60 -8.08
C SER A 33 6.45 -25.14 -8.50
N PHE A 34 7.52 -24.57 -9.08
CA PHE A 34 7.47 -23.21 -9.62
C PHE A 34 6.50 -23.08 -10.80
N VAL A 35 6.52 -24.03 -11.75
CA VAL A 35 5.62 -24.04 -12.91
C VAL A 35 4.17 -24.21 -12.47
N GLU A 36 3.90 -25.08 -11.51
CA GLU A 36 2.57 -25.29 -10.92
C GLU A 36 2.06 -24.02 -10.24
N GLY A 37 2.86 -23.42 -9.36
CA GLY A 37 2.51 -22.14 -8.73
C GLY A 37 2.31 -21.01 -9.74
N GLY A 38 3.08 -20.99 -10.83
CA GLY A 38 2.90 -20.04 -11.92
C GLY A 38 1.54 -20.20 -12.63
N LYS A 39 1.10 -21.44 -12.88
CA LYS A 39 -0.21 -21.72 -13.49
C LYS A 39 -1.35 -21.29 -12.57
N GLU A 40 -1.28 -21.65 -11.29
CA GLU A 40 -2.28 -21.21 -10.29
C GLU A 40 -2.35 -19.70 -10.18
N GLY A 41 -1.19 -19.03 -10.16
CA GLY A 41 -1.08 -17.58 -10.14
C GLY A 41 -1.79 -16.89 -11.31
N VAL A 42 -1.71 -17.46 -12.52
CA VAL A 42 -2.44 -16.94 -13.69
C VAL A 42 -3.95 -17.03 -13.50
N THR A 43 -4.45 -18.17 -13.00
CA THR A 43 -5.88 -18.34 -12.73
C THR A 43 -6.38 -17.33 -11.70
N ILE A 44 -5.64 -17.15 -10.60
CA ILE A 44 -5.96 -16.16 -9.57
C ILE A 44 -5.95 -14.75 -10.19
N ALA A 45 -4.92 -14.39 -10.95
CA ALA A 45 -4.83 -13.07 -11.56
C ALA A 45 -6.04 -12.74 -12.43
N VAL A 46 -6.50 -13.68 -13.28
CA VAL A 46 -7.69 -13.50 -14.12
C VAL A 46 -8.95 -13.32 -13.28
N GLN A 47 -9.12 -14.09 -12.20
CA GLN A 47 -10.25 -13.95 -11.28
C GLN A 47 -10.28 -12.58 -10.57
N LEU A 48 -9.12 -11.96 -10.35
CA LEU A 48 -8.99 -10.66 -9.69
C LEU A 48 -9.30 -9.47 -10.60
N ILE A 49 -9.10 -9.59 -11.92
CA ILE A 49 -9.27 -8.47 -12.88
C ILE A 49 -10.58 -7.69 -12.67
N PRO A 50 -11.78 -8.31 -12.58
CA PRO A 50 -13.03 -7.57 -12.44
C PRO A 50 -13.08 -6.70 -11.19
N PHE A 51 -12.56 -7.22 -10.08
CA PHE A 51 -12.48 -6.52 -8.81
C PHE A 51 -11.53 -5.32 -8.87
N LEU A 52 -10.36 -5.51 -9.48
CA LEU A 52 -9.36 -4.46 -9.63
C LEU A 52 -9.86 -3.34 -10.54
N VAL A 53 -10.49 -3.70 -11.68
CA VAL A 53 -11.06 -2.73 -12.62
C VAL A 53 -12.16 -1.92 -11.93
N GLY A 54 -13.08 -2.56 -11.22
CA GLY A 54 -14.14 -1.86 -10.49
C GLY A 54 -13.60 -0.86 -9.47
N MET A 55 -12.58 -1.26 -8.72
CA MET A 55 -11.91 -0.39 -7.75
C MET A 55 -11.19 0.79 -8.42
N LEU A 56 -10.36 0.54 -9.45
CA LEU A 56 -9.60 1.57 -10.14
C LEU A 56 -10.50 2.58 -10.85
N VAL A 57 -11.59 2.12 -11.47
CA VAL A 57 -12.61 3.00 -12.08
C VAL A 57 -13.27 3.86 -11.01
N SER A 58 -13.65 3.27 -9.87
CA SER A 58 -14.29 4.01 -8.77
C SER A 58 -13.39 5.10 -8.21
N ILE A 59 -12.11 4.80 -7.98
CA ILE A 59 -11.12 5.79 -7.55
C ILE A 59 -10.95 6.89 -8.60
N SER A 60 -10.88 6.51 -9.88
CA SER A 60 -10.70 7.48 -10.97
C SER A 60 -11.88 8.44 -11.07
N ILE A 61 -13.12 7.95 -10.95
CA ILE A 61 -14.33 8.77 -10.91
C ILE A 61 -14.32 9.67 -9.67
N PHE A 62 -13.98 9.13 -8.50
CA PHE A 62 -13.92 9.89 -7.24
C PHE A 62 -12.90 11.04 -7.28
N ARG A 63 -11.76 10.84 -7.95
CA ARG A 63 -10.76 11.89 -8.17
C ARG A 63 -11.21 12.89 -9.24
N ALA A 64 -11.69 12.41 -10.39
CA ALA A 64 -12.09 13.26 -11.49
C ALA A 64 -13.33 14.13 -11.18
N SER A 65 -14.17 13.70 -10.23
CA SER A 65 -15.36 14.45 -9.82
C SER A 65 -15.08 15.64 -8.91
N GLY A 66 -13.85 15.82 -8.40
CA GLY A 66 -13.54 16.83 -7.41
C GLY A 66 -13.96 16.46 -5.97
N ALA A 67 -14.49 15.23 -5.76
CA ALA A 67 -14.98 14.81 -4.45
C ALA A 67 -13.83 14.68 -3.43
N LEU A 68 -12.65 14.25 -3.88
CA LEU A 68 -11.46 14.16 -3.04
C LEU A 68 -11.03 15.55 -2.55
N GLU A 69 -10.98 16.53 -3.45
CA GLU A 69 -10.64 17.92 -3.15
C GLU A 69 -11.65 18.52 -2.17
N PHE A 70 -12.95 18.27 -2.37
CA PHE A 70 -13.98 18.67 -1.43
C PHE A 70 -13.76 18.07 -0.03
N CYS A 71 -13.42 16.77 0.07
CA CYS A 71 -13.09 16.14 1.35
C CYS A 71 -11.87 16.76 2.02
N VAL A 72 -10.83 17.13 1.24
CA VAL A 72 -9.65 17.82 1.74
C VAL A 72 -10.01 19.18 2.31
N GLU A 73 -10.79 19.99 1.58
CA GLU A 73 -11.21 21.32 2.03
C GLU A 73 -12.07 21.24 3.30
N LEU A 74 -12.97 20.26 3.36
CA LEU A 74 -13.80 20.01 4.54
C LEU A 74 -12.98 19.65 5.78
N MET A 75 -11.91 18.86 5.61
CA MET A 75 -11.05 18.41 6.72
C MET A 75 -9.91 19.38 7.04
N ARG A 76 -9.58 20.30 6.14
CA ARG A 76 -8.54 21.31 6.32
C ARG A 76 -8.59 22.07 7.66
N PRO A 77 -9.73 22.59 8.15
CA PRO A 77 -9.76 23.30 9.45
C PRO A 77 -9.44 22.38 10.64
N LEU A 78 -9.84 21.12 10.57
CA LEU A 78 -9.54 20.13 11.61
C LEU A 78 -8.05 19.75 11.59
N LEU A 79 -7.51 19.47 10.40
CA LEU A 79 -6.11 19.13 10.23
C LEU A 79 -5.18 20.28 10.63
N SER A 80 -5.53 21.52 10.26
CA SER A 80 -4.75 22.70 10.64
C SER A 80 -4.77 22.96 12.14
N SER A 81 -5.89 22.70 12.83
CA SER A 81 -5.97 22.78 14.29
C SER A 81 -5.04 21.80 15.01
N LEU A 82 -4.74 20.67 14.36
CA LEU A 82 -3.85 19.62 14.85
C LEU A 82 -2.40 19.79 14.35
N GLY A 83 -2.10 20.82 13.56
CA GLY A 83 -0.78 21.04 12.95
C GLY A 83 -0.44 20.04 11.84
N ILE A 84 -1.43 19.34 11.28
CA ILE A 84 -1.24 18.34 10.23
C ILE A 84 -1.37 19.01 8.85
N PRO A 85 -0.41 18.85 7.93
CA PRO A 85 -0.52 19.35 6.57
C PRO A 85 -1.74 18.73 5.84
N ALA A 86 -2.60 19.56 5.25
CA ALA A 86 -3.78 19.06 4.55
C ALA A 86 -3.41 18.25 3.28
N GLU A 87 -2.21 18.45 2.77
CA GLU A 87 -1.64 17.81 1.58
C GLU A 87 -1.45 16.29 1.75
N VAL A 88 -1.33 15.79 2.99
CA VAL A 88 -1.23 14.34 3.25
C VAL A 88 -2.60 13.66 3.37
N PHE A 89 -3.68 14.42 3.46
CA PHE A 89 -5.02 13.86 3.62
C PHE A 89 -5.48 12.98 2.44
N PRO A 90 -5.22 13.33 1.17
CA PRO A 90 -5.48 12.43 0.05
C PRO A 90 -4.79 11.07 0.19
N LEU A 91 -3.56 11.05 0.71
CA LEU A 91 -2.84 9.81 0.96
C LEU A 91 -3.53 8.97 2.03
N ALA A 92 -4.00 9.59 3.13
CA ALA A 92 -4.73 8.91 4.20
C ALA A 92 -6.00 8.21 3.69
N ILE A 93 -6.73 8.81 2.75
CA ILE A 93 -7.95 8.22 2.16
C ILE A 93 -7.60 7.11 1.16
N ILE A 94 -6.64 7.37 0.27
CA ILE A 94 -6.36 6.47 -0.85
C ILE A 94 -5.58 5.23 -0.39
N ARG A 95 -4.78 5.33 0.68
CA ARG A 95 -3.92 4.24 1.15
C ARG A 95 -4.68 2.94 1.50
N PRO A 96 -5.77 2.96 2.28
CA PRO A 96 -6.62 1.77 2.51
C PRO A 96 -7.23 1.18 1.23
N ILE A 97 -7.36 1.98 0.17
CA ILE A 97 -8.04 1.59 -1.08
C ILE A 97 -7.04 0.97 -2.06
N SER A 98 -5.92 1.65 -2.34
CA SER A 98 -4.97 1.23 -3.38
C SER A 98 -3.54 1.66 -3.08
N GLY A 99 -2.65 0.67 -3.03
CA GLY A 99 -1.24 0.89 -2.68
C GLY A 99 -0.47 1.58 -3.79
N SER A 100 -0.78 1.26 -5.05
CA SER A 100 -0.16 1.87 -6.22
C SER A 100 -0.62 3.32 -6.41
N ALA A 101 -1.91 3.62 -6.18
CA ALA A 101 -2.40 5.00 -6.23
C ALA A 101 -1.82 5.84 -5.09
N ALA A 102 -1.75 5.28 -3.88
CA ALA A 102 -1.11 5.90 -2.72
C ALA A 102 0.39 6.13 -2.95
N LEU A 103 1.09 5.20 -3.61
CA LEU A 103 2.50 5.36 -3.98
C LEU A 103 2.69 6.50 -4.97
N GLY A 104 1.78 6.66 -5.94
CA GLY A 104 1.77 7.81 -6.86
C GLY A 104 1.67 9.14 -6.10
N ILE A 105 0.69 9.26 -5.19
CA ILE A 105 0.52 10.45 -4.33
C ILE A 105 1.77 10.70 -3.49
N THR A 106 2.33 9.65 -2.87
CA THR A 106 3.56 9.74 -2.07
C THR A 106 4.73 10.26 -2.91
N SER A 107 4.89 9.73 -4.12
CA SER A 107 5.92 10.18 -5.06
C SER A 107 5.75 11.65 -5.44
N ASP A 108 4.51 12.10 -5.68
CA ASP A 108 4.22 13.50 -6.01
C ASP A 108 4.48 14.44 -4.84
N LEU A 109 4.15 14.02 -3.61
CA LEU A 109 4.46 14.77 -2.38
C LEU A 109 5.98 14.87 -2.17
N ILE A 110 6.72 13.77 -2.31
CA ILE A 110 8.19 13.76 -2.19
C ILE A 110 8.83 14.63 -3.28
N LYS A 111 8.32 14.58 -4.52
CA LYS A 111 8.82 15.39 -5.62
C LYS A 111 8.58 16.89 -5.40
N THR A 112 7.43 17.24 -4.82
CA THR A 112 7.01 18.63 -4.59
C THR A 112 7.71 19.25 -3.36
N TYR A 113 7.75 18.54 -2.24
CA TYR A 113 8.24 19.07 -0.96
C TYR A 113 9.66 18.62 -0.62
N GLY A 114 10.19 17.62 -1.32
CA GLY A 114 11.47 16.99 -1.03
C GLY A 114 11.33 15.82 -0.04
N PRO A 115 12.18 14.79 -0.14
CA PRO A 115 12.11 13.58 0.69
C PRO A 115 12.38 13.85 2.17
N ASP A 116 13.20 14.86 2.49
CA ASP A 116 13.56 15.23 3.85
C ASP A 116 12.59 16.22 4.52
N SER A 117 11.60 16.71 3.77
CA SER A 117 10.56 17.57 4.34
C SER A 117 9.67 16.80 5.30
N PHE A 118 9.01 17.54 6.21
CA PHE A 118 8.00 16.95 7.09
C PHE A 118 6.92 16.18 6.31
N ILE A 119 6.40 16.77 5.22
CA ILE A 119 5.41 16.15 4.35
C ILE A 119 5.98 14.90 3.66
N GLY A 120 7.21 14.96 3.15
CA GLY A 120 7.88 13.82 2.52
C GLY A 120 8.11 12.65 3.48
N ARG A 121 8.53 12.93 4.71
CA ARG A 121 8.71 11.93 5.77
C ARG A 121 7.37 11.34 6.20
N LEU A 122 6.36 12.18 6.45
CA LEU A 122 5.02 11.74 6.81
C LEU A 122 4.39 10.87 5.73
N ALA A 123 4.47 11.28 4.47
CA ALA A 123 3.98 10.51 3.34
C ALA A 123 4.70 9.15 3.22
N SER A 124 6.02 9.12 3.39
CA SER A 124 6.81 7.90 3.37
C SER A 124 6.42 6.94 4.52
N THR A 125 6.24 7.46 5.73
CA THR A 125 5.83 6.67 6.89
C THR A 125 4.41 6.12 6.72
N MET A 126 3.45 6.93 6.26
CA MET A 126 2.08 6.47 5.99
C MET A 126 2.04 5.41 4.89
N GLN A 127 2.83 5.57 3.82
CA GLN A 127 2.93 4.61 2.73
C GLN A 127 3.55 3.27 3.18
N GLY A 128 4.46 3.30 4.16
CA GLY A 128 5.16 2.10 4.65
C GLY A 128 4.51 1.39 5.85
N SER A 129 3.65 2.07 6.61
CA SER A 129 3.16 1.57 7.91
C SER A 129 1.82 0.82 7.86
N THR A 130 1.09 0.90 6.75
CA THR A 130 -0.26 0.34 6.67
C THR A 130 -0.49 -0.43 5.38
N ASP A 131 -1.45 -1.33 5.38
CA ASP A 131 -1.84 -2.11 4.21
C ASP A 131 -2.91 -1.42 3.38
N THR A 132 -3.30 -2.05 2.27
CA THR A 132 -4.40 -1.59 1.42
C THR A 132 -5.64 -2.40 1.75
N THR A 133 -6.26 -2.16 2.92
CA THR A 133 -7.34 -2.98 3.48
C THR A 133 -8.41 -3.41 2.47
N LEU A 134 -8.98 -2.47 1.70
CA LEU A 134 -10.05 -2.78 0.76
C LEU A 134 -9.57 -3.63 -0.41
N TYR A 135 -8.37 -3.37 -0.91
CA TYR A 135 -7.74 -4.18 -1.95
C TYR A 135 -7.42 -5.58 -1.44
N VAL A 136 -6.77 -5.67 -0.29
CA VAL A 136 -6.37 -6.93 0.38
C VAL A 136 -7.59 -7.81 0.63
N LEU A 137 -8.67 -7.23 1.17
CA LEU A 137 -9.92 -7.96 1.39
C LEU A 137 -10.50 -8.44 0.07
N THR A 138 -10.63 -7.55 -0.92
CA THR A 138 -11.24 -7.91 -2.19
C THR A 138 -10.43 -8.99 -2.92
N VAL A 139 -9.10 -8.91 -2.88
CA VAL A 139 -8.21 -9.86 -3.53
C VAL A 139 -8.18 -11.19 -2.79
N TYR A 140 -7.88 -11.18 -1.50
CA TYR A 140 -7.73 -12.42 -0.76
C TYR A 140 -9.06 -13.10 -0.51
N PHE A 141 -10.11 -12.38 -0.13
CA PHE A 141 -11.41 -13.00 0.12
C PHE A 141 -12.12 -13.32 -1.19
N GLY A 142 -11.90 -12.51 -2.24
CA GLY A 142 -12.40 -12.79 -3.59
C GLY A 142 -11.81 -14.07 -4.18
N ALA A 143 -10.50 -14.29 -4.07
CA ALA A 143 -9.83 -15.48 -4.58
C ALA A 143 -10.34 -16.79 -3.97
N VAL A 144 -10.77 -16.77 -2.71
CA VAL A 144 -11.33 -17.95 -2.01
C VAL A 144 -12.87 -17.94 -1.91
N GLY A 145 -13.54 -16.99 -2.55
CA GLY A 145 -15.01 -16.92 -2.63
C GLY A 145 -15.73 -16.51 -1.33
N ILE A 146 -15.04 -15.90 -0.37
CA ILE A 146 -15.65 -15.42 0.88
C ILE A 146 -16.49 -14.16 0.60
N ARG A 147 -17.78 -14.21 0.97
CA ARG A 147 -18.72 -13.08 0.78
C ARG A 147 -18.94 -12.23 2.03
N LYS A 148 -18.71 -12.78 3.22
CA LYS A 148 -18.91 -12.09 4.50
C LYS A 148 -17.59 -11.48 4.96
N MET A 149 -17.32 -10.23 4.59
CA MET A 149 -16.05 -9.54 4.89
C MET A 149 -16.14 -8.53 6.04
N GLY A 150 -17.32 -8.36 6.65
CA GLY A 150 -17.63 -7.20 7.50
C GLY A 150 -16.70 -7.01 8.70
N ASP A 151 -16.31 -8.07 9.40
CA ASP A 151 -15.46 -7.94 10.59
C ASP A 151 -14.01 -7.65 10.23
N ALA A 152 -13.50 -8.31 9.18
CA ALA A 152 -12.16 -8.05 8.66
C ALA A 152 -12.04 -6.62 8.09
N LEU A 153 -13.11 -6.10 7.46
CA LEU A 153 -13.19 -4.72 7.02
C LEU A 153 -13.10 -3.72 8.19
N LYS A 154 -13.87 -3.94 9.25
CA LYS A 154 -13.84 -3.05 10.42
C LYS A 154 -12.46 -3.05 11.06
N VAL A 155 -11.88 -4.23 11.32
CA VAL A 155 -10.56 -4.35 11.95
C VAL A 155 -9.48 -3.72 11.06
N GLY A 156 -9.52 -3.97 9.75
CA GLY A 156 -8.56 -3.39 8.81
C GLY A 156 -8.63 -1.87 8.75
N LEU A 157 -9.83 -1.28 8.64
CA LEU A 157 -9.98 0.18 8.62
C LEU A 157 -9.60 0.83 9.95
N ILE A 158 -9.84 0.17 11.09
CA ILE A 158 -9.37 0.64 12.39
C ILE A 158 -7.84 0.58 12.45
N ALA A 159 -7.23 -0.50 11.98
CA ALA A 159 -5.78 -0.62 11.91
C ALA A 159 -5.17 0.48 11.02
N ASP A 160 -5.75 0.73 9.84
CA ASP A 160 -5.32 1.81 8.96
C ASP A 160 -5.41 3.19 9.62
N ALA A 161 -6.53 3.47 10.30
CA ALA A 161 -6.70 4.73 11.02
C ALA A 161 -5.66 4.89 12.15
N ILE A 162 -5.41 3.83 12.91
CA ILE A 162 -4.38 3.81 13.96
C ILE A 162 -3.00 4.06 13.34
N SER A 163 -2.64 3.37 12.26
CA SER A 163 -1.36 3.54 11.57
C SER A 163 -1.16 4.97 11.07
N ILE A 164 -2.19 5.61 10.54
CA ILE A 164 -2.15 7.02 10.11
C ILE A 164 -1.92 7.94 11.32
N ILE A 165 -2.65 7.74 12.43
CA ILE A 165 -2.49 8.52 13.66
C ILE A 165 -1.07 8.37 14.21
N PHE A 166 -0.57 7.15 14.33
CA PHE A 166 0.79 6.91 14.83
C PHE A 166 1.86 7.45 13.87
N SER A 167 1.63 7.41 12.55
CA SER A 167 2.54 8.06 11.59
C SER A 167 2.66 9.55 11.85
N ILE A 168 1.53 10.23 12.07
CA ILE A 168 1.51 11.65 12.43
C ILE A 168 2.25 11.86 13.76
N ILE A 169 1.91 11.13 14.82
CA ILE A 169 2.51 11.30 16.15
C ILE A 169 4.03 11.12 16.10
N PHE A 170 4.52 10.02 15.52
CA PHE A 170 5.95 9.73 15.50
C PHE A 170 6.72 10.69 14.61
N VAL A 171 6.19 11.03 13.42
CA VAL A 171 6.88 11.97 12.54
C VAL A 171 6.93 13.37 13.18
N THR A 172 5.85 13.80 13.84
CA THR A 172 5.85 15.03 14.64
C THR A 172 6.83 14.96 15.80
N MET A 173 6.90 13.85 16.54
CA MET A 173 7.79 13.75 17.69
C MET A 173 9.29 13.74 17.33
N PHE A 174 9.66 13.11 16.21
CA PHE A 174 11.07 12.94 15.82
C PHE A 174 11.58 13.99 14.83
N PHE A 175 10.69 14.64 14.08
CA PHE A 175 11.08 15.47 12.93
C PHE A 175 10.38 16.84 12.87
N SER A 176 9.71 17.28 13.95
CA SER A 176 9.29 18.69 14.12
C SER A 176 10.42 19.55 14.67
#